data_AF-A0A951N621-F1
#
_entry.id   AF-A0A951N621-F1
#
_cell.length_a   1.000
_cell.length_b   1.000
_cell.length_c   1.000
_cell.angle_alpha   90.00
_cell.angle_beta   90.00
_cell.angle_gamma   90.00
#
_symmetry.space_group_name_H-M   'P 1'
#
loop_
_entity.id
_entity.type
_entity.pdbx_description
1 polymer ?
#
loop_
_entity_poly.entity_id
_entity_poly.type
_entity_poly.pdbx_seq_one_letter_code
_entity_poly.pdbx_strand_id
1 'polypeptide(L)'
;MMRNHFHVNLLHGNLWMTMSLSVLSIGAGAQTQSARAVPIVEWAPTEFPISYWCGPPLKGGFVTPERFQEIKEAGMTFIVPEGENRPTVADNLQQLDTAHKVGMKAFVGDSRLPHSLSEPDAAQRIDAVIKDYGKHPALLGYFLKDEPPASKFKGFGEVVAYMRQHDPGHPI
;
A
#
# COMPACT_ATOMS: atom_id res chain seq x y z
N MET A 1 -28.72 -13.80 68.60
CA MET A 1 -28.63 -13.07 69.88
C MET A 1 -27.33 -12.26 69.85
N MET A 2 -27.47 -10.94 69.88
CA MET A 2 -26.52 -9.88 70.28
C MET A 2 -25.24 -9.55 69.47
N ARG A 3 -25.18 -8.25 69.13
CA ARG A 3 -24.10 -7.40 68.61
C ARG A 3 -22.96 -7.21 69.63
N ASN A 4 -21.75 -6.86 69.18
CA ASN A 4 -21.20 -5.50 69.39
C ASN A 4 -19.83 -5.25 68.72
N HIS A 5 -19.73 -4.04 68.17
CA HIS A 5 -18.55 -3.34 67.67
C HIS A 5 -17.51 -3.08 68.77
N PHE A 6 -16.24 -2.89 68.39
CA PHE A 6 -15.39 -1.85 68.99
C PHE A 6 -14.42 -1.25 67.95
N HIS A 7 -14.60 0.06 67.74
CA HIS A 7 -13.64 1.00 67.19
C HIS A 7 -12.87 1.62 68.37
N VAL A 8 -11.55 1.86 68.24
CA VAL A 8 -10.89 2.98 68.94
C VAL A 8 -9.84 3.60 68.01
N ASN A 9 -10.04 4.89 67.75
CA ASN A 9 -9.10 5.82 67.12
C ASN A 9 -7.98 6.21 68.09
N LEU A 10 -6.79 6.47 67.55
CA LEU A 10 -5.79 7.34 68.19
C LEU A 10 -5.40 8.44 67.19
N LEU A 11 -5.55 9.67 67.67
CA LEU A 11 -5.44 10.94 66.97
C LEU A 11 -4.03 11.56 67.10
N HIS A 12 -3.78 12.54 66.23
CA HIS A 12 -2.76 13.62 66.27
C HIS A 12 -1.33 13.18 65.94
N GLY A 13 -0.53 13.84 65.10
CA GLY A 13 -0.54 15.15 64.45
C GLY A 13 0.93 15.56 64.24
N ASN A 14 1.30 16.18 63.10
CA ASN A 14 2.34 17.23 62.97
C ASN A 14 2.72 17.54 61.51
N LEU A 15 2.03 18.57 61.01
CA LEU A 15 2.47 19.74 60.26
C LEU A 15 3.95 19.96 59.79
N TRP A 16 4.02 20.30 58.49
CA TRP A 16 4.90 21.19 57.69
C TRP A 16 6.42 20.96 57.55
N MET A 17 6.86 20.81 56.28
CA MET A 17 7.67 21.83 55.59
C MET A 17 7.63 21.60 54.07
N THR A 18 6.92 22.47 53.34
CA THR A 18 6.91 22.48 51.87
C THR A 18 8.09 23.30 51.36
N MET A 19 8.99 22.67 50.62
CA MET A 19 10.02 23.36 49.84
C MET A 19 9.51 23.51 48.40
N SER A 20 9.12 24.74 48.05
CA SER A 20 8.80 25.11 46.66
C SER A 20 10.09 25.33 45.89
N LEU A 21 10.41 24.44 44.95
CA LEU A 21 11.41 24.71 43.92
C LEU A 21 10.70 25.30 42.69
N SER A 22 10.78 26.61 42.53
CA SER A 22 10.43 27.27 41.27
C SER A 22 11.63 27.21 40.34
N VAL A 23 11.60 26.31 39.35
CA VAL A 23 12.55 26.35 38.23
C VAL A 23 11.90 27.15 37.11
N LEU A 24 12.40 28.37 36.90
CA LEU A 24 12.13 29.16 35.70
C LEU A 24 13.26 28.90 34.71
N SER A 25 13.00 28.11 33.66
CA SER A 25 13.89 27.96 32.51
C SER A 25 13.08 27.89 31.21
N ILE A 26 12.97 29.05 30.58
CA ILE A 26 13.11 29.36 29.14
C ILE A 26 12.78 28.24 28.16
N GLY A 27 11.81 28.52 27.28
CA GLY A 27 11.33 27.62 26.24
C GLY A 27 12.37 27.26 25.17
N ALA A 28 12.31 25.99 24.76
CA ALA A 28 12.46 25.58 23.38
C ALA A 28 11.47 24.42 23.19
N GLY A 29 10.29 24.74 22.66
CA GLY A 29 9.28 23.75 22.30
C GLY A 29 9.75 22.94 21.10
N ALA A 30 10.64 21.98 21.32
CA ALA A 30 10.79 20.85 20.42
C ALA A 30 9.69 19.85 20.78
N GLN A 31 8.52 20.00 20.15
CA GLN A 31 7.57 18.90 20.12
C GLN A 31 8.28 17.72 19.43
N THR A 32 8.77 16.77 20.21
CA THR A 32 9.13 15.45 19.68
C THR A 32 7.85 14.87 19.11
N GLN A 33 7.71 14.96 17.79
CA GLN A 33 6.67 14.28 17.05
C GLN A 33 6.94 12.78 17.24
N SER A 34 6.22 12.16 18.19
CA SER A 34 6.30 10.72 18.40
C SER A 34 6.06 10.06 17.05
N ALA A 35 7.06 9.32 16.55
CA ALA A 35 6.88 8.51 15.36
C ALA A 35 5.61 7.66 15.57
N ARG A 36 4.63 7.80 14.69
CA ARG A 36 3.45 6.92 14.73
C ARG A 36 3.97 5.50 14.53
N ALA A 37 3.75 4.64 15.51
CA ALA A 37 3.99 3.22 15.35
C ALA A 37 3.16 2.75 14.14
N VAL A 38 3.84 2.28 13.09
CA VAL A 38 3.18 1.61 11.98
C VAL A 38 2.75 0.25 12.54
N PRO A 39 1.45 -0.07 12.56
CA PRO A 39 1.00 -1.36 13.05
C PRO A 39 1.69 -2.47 12.25
N ILE A 40 2.27 -3.44 12.95
CA ILE A 40 2.78 -4.65 12.32
C ILE A 40 1.56 -5.41 11.84
N VAL A 41 1.34 -5.43 10.53
CA VAL A 41 0.35 -6.30 9.92
C VAL A 41 0.99 -7.68 9.82
N GLU A 42 0.43 -8.66 10.53
CA GLU A 42 0.87 -10.05 10.43
C GLU A 42 0.58 -10.55 9.00
N TRP A 43 1.64 -10.95 8.28
CA TRP A 43 1.52 -11.50 6.94
C TRP A 43 1.09 -12.96 7.03
N ALA A 44 -0.22 -13.19 6.94
CA ALA A 44 -0.84 -14.51 6.96
C ALA A 44 -1.64 -14.74 5.64
N PRO A 45 -0.94 -14.89 4.50
CA PRO A 45 -1.63 -15.06 3.22
C PRO A 45 -2.34 -16.42 3.16
N THR A 46 -3.54 -16.45 2.58
CA THR A 46 -4.26 -17.70 2.30
C THR A 46 -3.66 -18.47 1.12
N GLU A 47 -2.94 -17.77 0.25
CA GLU A 47 -2.24 -18.31 -0.92
C GLU A 47 -0.93 -17.53 -1.12
N PHE A 48 0.15 -18.23 -1.44
CA PHE A 48 1.43 -17.59 -1.74
C PHE A 48 1.41 -17.02 -3.17
N PRO A 49 1.80 -15.75 -3.40
CA PRO A 49 1.84 -15.18 -4.75
C PRO A 49 2.94 -15.83 -5.60
N ILE A 50 2.54 -16.49 -6.68
CA ILE A 50 3.43 -17.12 -7.68
C ILE A 50 3.10 -16.54 -9.05
N SER A 51 4.14 -16.11 -9.78
CA SER A 51 4.04 -15.65 -11.17
C SER A 51 5.38 -15.83 -11.90
N TYR A 52 5.51 -15.21 -13.06
CA TYR A 52 6.60 -15.33 -14.01
C TYR A 52 7.04 -13.95 -14.50
N TRP A 53 8.14 -13.87 -15.25
CA TRP A 53 8.56 -12.68 -15.98
C TRP A 53 9.16 -13.12 -17.33
N CYS A 54 8.75 -12.59 -18.48
CA CYS A 54 7.77 -11.52 -18.71
C CYS A 54 6.34 -12.06 -18.93
N GLY A 55 5.33 -11.16 -18.88
CA GLY A 55 3.95 -11.46 -19.26
C GLY A 55 3.79 -11.92 -20.72
N PRO A 56 2.67 -12.56 -21.08
CA PRO A 56 2.40 -12.94 -22.46
C PRO A 56 2.40 -11.72 -23.39
N PRO A 57 2.84 -11.86 -24.66
CA PRO A 57 2.80 -10.74 -25.59
C PRO A 57 1.39 -10.19 -25.76
N LEU A 58 1.21 -8.88 -25.64
CA LEU A 58 -0.12 -8.26 -25.76
C LEU A 58 -0.63 -8.28 -27.21
N LYS A 59 0.29 -8.45 -28.16
CA LYS A 59 0.02 -8.53 -29.60
C LYS A 59 0.25 -9.94 -30.14
N GLY A 60 -0.31 -10.24 -31.30
CA GLY A 60 -0.10 -11.53 -31.96
C GLY A 60 -1.01 -12.68 -31.48
N GLY A 61 -2.05 -12.36 -30.70
CA GLY A 61 -3.10 -13.34 -30.36
C GLY A 61 -2.79 -14.23 -29.16
N PHE A 62 -1.90 -13.81 -28.25
CA PHE A 62 -1.56 -14.58 -27.04
C PHE A 62 -2.41 -14.20 -25.81
N VAL A 63 -3.09 -13.05 -25.85
CA VAL A 63 -4.04 -12.62 -24.81
C VAL A 63 -5.41 -13.26 -25.09
N THR A 64 -5.54 -14.54 -24.74
CA THR A 64 -6.78 -15.30 -24.90
C THR A 64 -7.14 -16.05 -23.61
N PRO A 65 -8.43 -16.36 -23.38
CA PRO A 65 -8.86 -17.12 -22.21
C PRO A 65 -8.16 -18.48 -22.10
N GLU A 66 -7.93 -19.15 -23.23
CA GLU A 66 -7.27 -20.46 -23.27
C GLU A 66 -5.84 -20.38 -22.74
N ARG A 67 -5.07 -19.37 -23.17
CA ARG A 67 -3.69 -19.16 -22.69
C ARG A 67 -3.66 -18.78 -21.21
N PHE A 68 -4.62 -17.98 -20.75
CA PHE A 68 -4.67 -17.59 -19.35
C PHE A 68 -5.14 -18.75 -18.46
N GLN A 69 -6.00 -19.63 -18.98
CA GLN A 69 -6.37 -20.87 -18.32
C GLN A 69 -5.16 -21.81 -18.19
N GLU A 70 -4.33 -21.95 -19.22
CA GLU A 70 -3.07 -22.72 -19.15
C GLU A 70 -2.13 -22.15 -18.07
N ILE A 71 -1.99 -20.82 -17.98
CA ILE A 71 -1.20 -20.16 -16.93
C ILE A 71 -1.74 -20.48 -15.53
N LYS A 72 -3.06 -20.42 -15.34
CA LYS A 72 -3.71 -20.77 -14.08
C LYS A 72 -3.49 -22.24 -13.70
N GLU A 73 -3.65 -23.15 -14.65
CA GLU A 73 -3.45 -24.58 -14.46
C GLU A 73 -1.99 -24.94 -14.17
N ALA A 74 -1.04 -24.14 -14.66
CA ALA A 74 0.37 -24.25 -14.32
C ALA A 74 0.69 -23.79 -12.87
N GLY A 75 -0.29 -23.32 -12.11
CA GLY A 75 -0.13 -22.92 -10.71
C GLY A 75 0.26 -21.46 -10.50
N MET A 76 0.17 -20.62 -11.55
CA MET A 76 0.38 -19.18 -11.40
C MET A 76 -0.85 -18.51 -10.82
N THR A 77 -0.63 -17.58 -9.91
CA THR A 77 -1.70 -16.89 -9.14
C THR A 77 -2.09 -15.55 -9.75
N PHE A 78 -1.23 -14.95 -10.57
CA PHE A 78 -1.49 -13.69 -11.28
C PHE A 78 -0.65 -13.53 -12.54
N ILE A 79 -1.08 -12.61 -13.40
CA ILE A 79 -0.42 -12.23 -14.65
C ILE A 79 0.38 -10.93 -14.42
N VAL A 80 1.63 -10.92 -14.88
CA VAL A 80 2.48 -9.71 -14.92
C VAL A 80 2.37 -9.01 -16.29
N PRO A 81 2.76 -7.73 -16.41
CA PRO A 81 2.80 -7.05 -17.70
C PRO A 81 3.78 -7.70 -18.67
N GLU A 82 3.57 -7.46 -19.95
CA GLU A 82 4.58 -7.72 -20.98
C GLU A 82 5.83 -6.86 -20.70
N GLY A 83 7.02 -7.46 -20.79
CA GLY A 83 8.26 -6.82 -20.35
C GLY A 83 8.88 -5.83 -21.35
N GLU A 84 8.64 -6.01 -22.65
CA GLU A 84 9.34 -5.23 -23.69
C GLU A 84 8.47 -4.15 -24.35
N ASN A 85 7.15 -4.33 -24.34
CA ASN A 85 6.24 -3.40 -25.00
C ASN A 85 5.68 -2.35 -24.03
N ARG A 86 5.40 -1.16 -24.58
CA ARG A 86 4.61 -0.13 -23.90
C ARG A 86 3.14 -0.40 -24.20
N PRO A 87 2.35 -0.97 -23.26
CA PRO A 87 0.97 -1.30 -23.52
C PRO A 87 0.17 -0.02 -23.80
N THR A 88 -0.76 -0.08 -24.72
CA THR A 88 -1.82 0.93 -24.83
C THR A 88 -2.90 0.69 -23.78
N VAL A 89 -3.81 1.65 -23.63
CA VAL A 89 -4.98 1.46 -22.75
C VAL A 89 -5.82 0.25 -23.17
N ALA A 90 -6.00 0.06 -24.47
CA ALA A 90 -6.74 -1.06 -25.01
C ALA A 90 -6.06 -2.40 -24.72
N ASP A 91 -4.72 -2.47 -24.84
CA ASP A 91 -3.97 -3.69 -24.55
C ASP A 91 -4.11 -4.09 -23.07
N ASN A 92 -3.98 -3.12 -22.15
CA ASN A 92 -4.18 -3.35 -20.71
C ASN A 92 -5.60 -3.81 -20.39
N LEU A 93 -6.62 -3.17 -20.97
CA LEU A 93 -8.02 -3.57 -20.77
C LEU A 93 -8.29 -4.97 -21.33
N GLN A 94 -7.75 -5.31 -22.50
CA GLN A 94 -7.87 -6.65 -23.06
C GLN A 94 -7.26 -7.72 -22.14
N GLN A 95 -6.08 -7.46 -21.57
CA GLN A 95 -5.46 -8.36 -20.58
C GLN A 95 -6.35 -8.52 -19.35
N LEU A 96 -6.84 -7.41 -18.80
CA LEU A 96 -7.70 -7.42 -17.61
C LEU A 96 -9.02 -8.16 -17.87
N ASP A 97 -9.69 -7.90 -18.99
CA ASP A 97 -10.91 -8.60 -19.40
C ASP A 97 -10.68 -10.11 -19.55
N THR A 98 -9.55 -10.49 -20.13
CA THR A 98 -9.19 -11.90 -20.34
C THR A 98 -8.87 -12.60 -19.01
N ALA A 99 -8.14 -11.93 -18.12
CA ALA A 99 -7.87 -12.42 -16.77
C ALA A 99 -9.18 -12.62 -15.99
N HIS A 100 -10.11 -11.67 -16.07
CA HIS A 100 -11.41 -11.77 -15.42
C HIS A 100 -12.21 -12.99 -15.87
N LYS A 101 -12.21 -13.30 -17.17
CA LYS A 101 -12.93 -14.47 -17.74
C LYS A 101 -12.51 -15.81 -17.14
N VAL A 102 -11.24 -15.96 -16.76
CA VAL A 102 -10.71 -17.19 -16.16
C VAL A 102 -10.56 -17.11 -14.64
N GLY A 103 -11.03 -16.01 -14.03
CA GLY A 103 -10.92 -15.77 -12.60
C GLY A 103 -9.47 -15.57 -12.13
N MET A 104 -8.64 -14.96 -12.96
CA MET A 104 -7.29 -14.50 -12.60
C MET A 104 -7.28 -12.97 -12.42
N LYS A 105 -6.21 -12.47 -11.79
CA LYS A 105 -5.92 -11.04 -11.72
C LYS A 105 -4.59 -10.72 -12.41
N ALA A 106 -4.42 -9.46 -12.80
CA ALA A 106 -3.23 -9.02 -13.52
C ALA A 106 -2.70 -7.66 -13.02
N PHE A 107 -1.38 -7.50 -13.10
CA PHE A 107 -0.74 -6.19 -13.02
C PHE A 107 -0.80 -5.49 -14.38
N VAL A 108 -0.97 -4.17 -14.37
CA VAL A 108 -0.90 -3.34 -15.59
C VAL A 108 0.37 -2.49 -15.60
N GLY A 109 1.06 -2.46 -16.74
CA GLY A 109 2.12 -1.51 -17.02
C GLY A 109 1.58 -0.37 -17.87
N ASP A 110 1.81 0.88 -17.50
CA ASP A 110 1.34 2.02 -18.27
C ASP A 110 2.39 3.14 -18.31
N SER A 111 2.78 3.54 -19.53
CA SER A 111 3.83 4.55 -19.75
C SER A 111 3.46 5.96 -19.27
N ARG A 112 2.20 6.21 -18.92
CA ARG A 112 1.75 7.47 -18.32
C ARG A 112 2.21 7.61 -16.87
N LEU A 113 2.44 6.50 -16.17
CA LEU A 113 2.87 6.51 -14.77
C LEU A 113 4.23 7.23 -14.65
N PRO A 114 4.31 8.32 -13.86
CA PRO A 114 5.54 9.08 -13.70
C PRO A 114 6.54 8.35 -12.79
N HIS A 115 7.80 8.74 -12.86
CA HIS A 115 8.83 8.30 -11.91
C HIS A 115 8.96 9.23 -10.69
N SER A 116 8.27 10.37 -10.70
CA SER A 116 8.27 11.38 -9.63
C SER A 116 7.05 12.30 -9.75
N LEU A 117 6.51 12.78 -8.63
CA LEU A 117 5.45 13.79 -8.63
C LEU A 117 5.92 15.18 -9.10
N SER A 118 7.23 15.40 -9.21
CA SER A 118 7.81 16.63 -9.76
C SER A 118 7.75 16.72 -11.29
N GLU A 119 7.39 15.63 -11.96
CA GLU A 119 7.22 15.64 -13.41
C GLU A 119 5.98 16.47 -13.82
N PRO A 120 5.97 17.07 -15.02
CA PRO A 120 4.79 17.75 -15.54
C PRO A 120 3.56 16.85 -15.50
N ASP A 121 2.45 17.40 -15.01
CA ASP A 121 1.13 16.78 -14.94
C ASP A 121 1.11 15.38 -14.28
N ALA A 122 2.06 15.10 -13.39
CA ALA A 122 2.24 13.77 -12.78
C ALA A 122 0.96 13.27 -12.10
N ALA A 123 0.31 14.12 -11.30
CA ALA A 123 -0.94 13.79 -10.61
C ALA A 123 -2.06 13.45 -11.60
N GLN A 124 -2.26 14.30 -12.61
CA GLN A 124 -3.29 14.12 -13.63
C GLN A 124 -3.08 12.85 -14.45
N ARG A 125 -1.82 12.52 -14.75
CA ARG A 125 -1.47 11.25 -15.44
C ARG A 125 -1.76 10.04 -14.57
N ILE A 126 -1.44 10.09 -13.28
CA ILE A 126 -1.78 9.02 -12.31
C ILE A 126 -3.30 8.86 -12.22
N ASP A 127 -4.03 9.96 -12.06
CA ASP A 127 -5.50 9.95 -11.96
C ASP A 127 -6.14 9.35 -13.21
N ALA A 128 -5.58 9.61 -14.40
CA ALA A 128 -6.05 9.01 -15.65
C ALA A 128 -5.84 7.49 -15.67
N VAL A 129 -4.68 7.01 -15.21
CA VAL A 129 -4.39 5.56 -15.11
C VAL A 129 -5.32 4.88 -14.10
N ILE A 130 -5.54 5.49 -12.93
CA ILE A 130 -6.49 4.99 -11.93
C ILE A 130 -7.91 4.98 -12.49
N LYS A 131 -8.31 6.04 -13.19
CA LYS A 131 -9.64 6.12 -13.81
C LYS A 131 -9.87 5.00 -14.82
N ASP A 132 -8.87 4.67 -15.63
CA ASP A 132 -8.98 3.66 -16.67
C ASP A 132 -9.04 2.23 -16.11
N TYR A 133 -8.32 1.95 -15.02
CA TYR A 133 -8.14 0.56 -14.54
C TYR A 133 -8.64 0.27 -13.13
N GLY A 134 -8.65 1.26 -12.23
CA GLY A 134 -8.83 1.08 -10.77
C GLY A 134 -10.18 0.51 -10.34
N LYS A 135 -11.14 0.39 -11.26
CA LYS A 135 -12.44 -0.26 -11.01
C LYS A 135 -12.58 -1.63 -11.66
N HIS A 136 -11.55 -2.10 -12.37
CA HIS A 136 -11.60 -3.36 -13.09
C HIS A 136 -11.47 -4.54 -12.09
N PRO A 137 -12.40 -5.52 -12.08
CA PRO A 137 -12.41 -6.59 -11.08
C PRO A 137 -11.17 -7.50 -11.10
N ALA A 138 -10.50 -7.61 -12.25
CA ALA A 138 -9.26 -8.35 -12.41
C ALA A 138 -7.98 -7.52 -12.20
N LEU A 139 -8.06 -6.24 -11.84
CA LEU A 139 -6.86 -5.48 -11.50
C LEU A 139 -6.26 -6.04 -10.19
N LEU A 140 -4.98 -6.42 -10.25
CA LEU A 140 -4.20 -6.76 -9.06
C LEU A 140 -3.35 -5.58 -8.58
N GLY A 141 -2.84 -4.77 -9.50
CA GLY A 141 -1.98 -3.65 -9.16
C GLY A 141 -1.30 -3.02 -10.38
N TYR A 142 -0.40 -2.10 -10.11
CA TYR A 142 0.30 -1.32 -11.13
C TYR A 142 1.79 -1.62 -11.14
N PHE A 143 2.38 -1.73 -12.32
CA PHE A 143 3.81 -1.89 -12.50
C PHE A 143 4.44 -0.54 -12.86
N LEU A 144 5.32 -0.03 -11.98
CA LEU A 144 5.98 1.25 -12.19
C LEU A 144 7.18 1.14 -13.13
N LYS A 145 8.16 0.29 -12.79
CA LYS A 145 9.41 0.20 -13.55
C LYS A 145 10.25 -1.02 -13.15
N ASP A 146 10.82 -1.70 -14.14
CA ASP A 146 11.88 -2.69 -13.95
C ASP A 146 13.25 -2.01 -13.81
N GLU A 147 14.06 -2.53 -12.88
CA GLU A 147 15.45 -2.14 -12.62
C GLU A 147 15.75 -0.63 -12.63
N PRO A 148 15.00 0.23 -11.92
CA PRO A 148 15.37 1.65 -11.87
C PRO A 148 16.63 1.88 -11.03
N PRO A 149 17.44 2.89 -11.36
CA PRO A 149 18.57 3.26 -10.51
C PRO A 149 18.08 3.82 -9.17
N ALA A 150 18.88 3.66 -8.12
CA ALA A 150 18.54 4.08 -6.75
C ALA A 150 18.13 5.55 -6.64
N SER A 151 18.64 6.42 -7.51
CA SER A 151 18.27 7.84 -7.58
C SER A 151 16.79 8.10 -7.89
N LYS A 152 16.04 7.09 -8.37
CA LYS A 152 14.61 7.18 -8.67
C LYS A 152 13.71 6.74 -7.51
N PHE A 153 14.22 6.01 -6.52
CA PHE A 153 13.39 5.43 -5.45
C PHE A 153 12.62 6.47 -4.63
N LYS A 154 13.21 7.65 -4.38
CA LYS A 154 12.50 8.75 -3.71
C LYS A 154 11.26 9.19 -4.49
N GLY A 155 11.41 9.41 -5.80
CA GLY A 155 10.29 9.80 -6.67
C GLY A 155 9.22 8.71 -6.76
N PHE A 156 9.62 7.44 -6.86
CA PHE A 156 8.65 6.34 -6.82
C PHE A 156 7.91 6.25 -5.50
N GLY A 157 8.58 6.49 -4.37
CA GLY A 157 7.91 6.54 -3.06
C GLY A 157 6.81 7.60 -3.01
N GLU A 158 7.03 8.76 -3.63
CA GLU A 158 6.03 9.83 -3.73
C GLU A 158 4.85 9.42 -4.63
N VAL A 159 5.12 8.78 -5.78
CA VAL A 159 4.10 8.24 -6.70
C VAL A 159 3.26 7.16 -6.01
N VAL A 160 3.90 6.19 -5.36
CA VAL A 160 3.21 5.13 -4.60
C VAL A 160 2.34 5.71 -3.49
N ALA A 161 2.83 6.71 -2.75
CA ALA A 161 2.06 7.36 -1.71
C ALA A 161 0.80 8.04 -2.27
N TYR A 162 0.93 8.74 -3.40
CA TYR A 162 -0.21 9.37 -4.08
C TYR A 162 -1.21 8.32 -4.58
N MET A 163 -0.75 7.26 -5.23
CA MET A 163 -1.61 6.19 -5.72
C MET A 163 -2.35 5.48 -4.59
N ARG A 164 -1.71 5.17 -3.45
CA ARG A 164 -2.39 4.57 -2.28
C ARG A 164 -3.50 5.47 -1.71
N GLN A 165 -3.36 6.78 -1.84
CA GLN A 165 -4.41 7.72 -1.41
C GLN A 165 -5.61 7.74 -2.35
N HIS A 166 -5.40 7.55 -3.66
CA HIS A 166 -6.42 7.71 -4.70
C HIS A 166 -7.01 6.37 -5.18
N ASP A 167 -6.29 5.27 -4.99
CA ASP A 167 -6.72 3.89 -5.22
C ASP A 167 -6.24 2.98 -4.07
N PRO A 168 -6.86 3.08 -2.88
CA PRO A 168 -6.44 2.30 -1.70
C PRO A 168 -6.71 0.80 -1.83
N GLY A 169 -7.42 0.36 -2.88
CA GLY A 169 -7.82 -1.03 -3.07
C GLY A 169 -6.76 -1.90 -3.76
N HIS A 170 -5.75 -1.30 -4.39
CA HIS A 170 -4.80 -2.03 -5.23
C HIS A 170 -3.34 -1.82 -4.78
N PRO A 171 -2.57 -2.91 -4.65
CA PRO A 171 -1.11 -2.86 -4.58
C PRO A 171 -0.46 -2.07 -5.72
N ILE A 172 0.69 -1.46 -5.42
CA ILE A 172 1.61 -0.79 -6.35
C ILE A 172 3.00 -1.30 -6.05
#